data_AF-A0AAW7YI36-F1
#
_entry.id   AF-A0AAW7YI36-F1
#
_cell.length_a   1.000
_cell.length_b   1.000
_cell.length_c   1.000
_cell.angle_alpha   90.00
_cell.angle_beta   90.00
_cell.angle_gamma   90.00
#
_symmetry.space_group_name_H-M   'P 1'
#
loop_
_entity.id
_entity.type
_entity.pdbx_description
1 polymer ?
#
loop_
_entity_poly.entity_id
_entity_poly.type
_entity_poly.pdbx_seq_one_letter_code
_entity_poly.pdbx_strand_id
1 'polypeptide(L)'
;MNDDDVVQSFLNEICCTFPEIKLLMDDQDESMTTSKMEAFADATCIAFANGNIELAQRYLSYMEQKLIDVHPKEFEFIDVYYVEHLFWQASRVTKEIGWPLIPPKLKALYLNFHGTIAT
;
A
#
# COMPACT_ATOMS: atom_id res chain seq x y z
N MET A 1 -12.94 4.08 19.66
CA MET A 1 -11.66 3.38 19.51
C MET A 1 -10.59 4.44 19.37
N ASN A 2 -9.43 4.29 20.00
CA ASN A 2 -8.32 5.23 19.81
C ASN A 2 -7.78 5.08 18.37
N ASP A 3 -7.21 6.14 17.81
CA ASP A 3 -6.56 6.13 16.49
C ASP A 3 -5.47 5.06 16.40
N ASP A 4 -4.71 4.82 17.47
CA ASP A 4 -3.69 3.77 17.49
C ASP A 4 -4.32 2.37 17.35
N ASP A 5 -5.44 2.12 18.02
CA ASP A 5 -6.17 0.85 17.94
C ASP A 5 -6.75 0.62 16.54
N VAL A 6 -7.18 1.70 15.87
CA VAL A 6 -7.65 1.68 14.47
C VAL A 6 -6.52 1.26 13.55
N VAL A 7 -5.35 1.89 13.66
CA VAL A 7 -4.19 1.56 12.82
C VAL A 7 -3.72 0.13 13.06
N GLN A 8 -3.64 -0.31 14.31
CA GLN A 8 -3.24 -1.68 14.62
C GLN A 8 -4.24 -2.70 14.07
N SER A 9 -5.54 -2.43 14.19
CA SER A 9 -6.57 -3.28 13.60
C SER A 9 -6.43 -3.37 12.09
N PHE A 10 -6.12 -2.24 11.43
CA PHE A 10 -5.93 -2.19 9.99
C PHE A 10 -4.71 -2.99 9.51
N LEU A 11 -3.57 -2.85 10.19
CA LEU A 11 -2.36 -3.64 9.87
C LEU A 11 -2.57 -5.14 10.11
N ASN A 12 -3.29 -5.50 11.18
CA ASN A 12 -3.67 -6.88 11.45
C ASN A 12 -4.63 -7.43 10.37
N GLU A 13 -5.57 -6.62 9.89
CA GLU A 13 -6.46 -6.98 8.79
C GLU A 13 -5.68 -7.31 7.52
N ILE A 14 -4.68 -6.47 7.17
CA ILE A 14 -3.78 -6.72 6.04
C ILE A 14 -3.05 -8.06 6.22
N CYS A 15 -2.46 -8.31 7.39
CA CYS A 15 -1.74 -9.55 7.68
C CYS A 15 -2.64 -10.80 7.65
N CYS A 16 -3.89 -10.68 8.09
CA CYS A 16 -4.88 -11.77 8.02
C CYS A 16 -5.30 -12.05 6.57
N THR A 17 -5.38 -11.00 5.75
CA THR A 17 -5.81 -11.10 4.34
C THR A 17 -4.67 -11.62 3.45
N PHE A 18 -3.43 -11.21 3.75
CA PHE A 18 -2.22 -11.55 3.00
C PHE A 18 -1.14 -12.09 3.96
N PRO A 19 -1.16 -13.38 4.31
CA PRO A 19 -0.22 -13.97 5.27
C PRO A 19 1.26 -13.79 4.88
N GLU A 20 1.57 -13.67 3.58
CA GLU A 20 2.90 -13.38 3.06
C GLU A 20 3.42 -11.99 3.44
N ILE A 21 2.52 -11.02 3.67
CA ILE A 21 2.87 -9.66 4.11
C ILE A 21 3.22 -9.65 5.59
N LYS A 22 2.66 -10.58 6.38
CA LYS A 22 2.93 -10.67 7.82
C LYS A 22 4.43 -10.77 8.11
N LEU A 23 5.17 -11.56 7.33
CA LEU A 23 6.62 -11.70 7.51
C LEU A 23 7.37 -10.39 7.25
N LEU A 24 6.92 -9.59 6.28
CA LEU A 24 7.53 -8.29 5.97
C LEU A 24 7.22 -7.26 7.06
N MET A 25 6.00 -7.27 7.59
CA MET A 25 5.58 -6.37 8.67
C MET A 25 6.17 -6.76 10.03
N ASP A 26 6.34 -8.06 10.31
CA ASP A 26 6.94 -8.56 11.56
C ASP A 26 8.46 -8.31 11.62
N ASP A 27 9.13 -8.07 10.48
CA ASP A 27 10.54 -7.64 10.42
C ASP A 27 10.71 -6.18 10.85
N GLN A 28 9.62 -5.39 10.83
CA GLN A 28 9.60 -4.03 11.36
C GLN A 28 9.39 -4.05 12.88
N ASP A 29 9.89 -3.02 13.57
CA ASP A 29 9.61 -2.84 15.00
C ASP A 29 8.08 -2.78 15.24
N GLU A 30 7.63 -3.39 16.33
CA GLU A 30 6.20 -3.52 16.65
C GLU A 30 5.48 -2.18 16.66
N SER A 31 6.17 -1.13 17.14
CA SER A 31 5.67 0.24 17.27
C SER A 31 5.76 1.07 15.98
N MET A 32 6.51 0.61 14.98
CA MET A 32 6.71 1.32 13.70
C MET A 32 5.57 1.01 12.72
N THR A 33 4.35 1.44 13.07
CA THR A 33 3.15 1.22 12.24
C THR A 33 3.27 1.81 10.84
N THR A 34 3.92 2.98 10.71
CA THR A 34 4.18 3.63 9.41
C THR A 34 5.05 2.74 8.53
N SER A 35 6.18 2.24 9.05
CA SER A 35 7.09 1.36 8.31
C SER A 35 6.45 0.03 7.91
N LYS A 36 5.51 -0.49 8.71
CA LYS A 36 4.72 -1.67 8.30
C LYS A 36 3.85 -1.38 7.08
N MET A 37 3.25 -0.19 7.00
CA MET A 37 2.47 0.23 5.84
C MET A 37 3.35 0.46 4.61
N GLU A 38 4.52 1.09 4.79
CA GLU A 38 5.53 1.27 3.74
C GLU A 38 5.99 -0.09 3.19
N ALA A 39 6.26 -1.07 4.06
CA ALA A 39 6.60 -2.43 3.66
C ALA A 39 5.51 -3.10 2.81
N PHE A 40 4.24 -2.77 3.03
CA PHE A 40 3.14 -3.26 2.19
C PHE A 40 3.10 -2.59 0.81
N ALA A 41 3.41 -1.29 0.73
CA ALA A 41 3.59 -0.59 -0.54
C ALA A 41 4.78 -1.17 -1.32
N ASP A 42 5.90 -1.42 -0.65
CA ASP A 42 7.08 -2.05 -1.23
C ASP A 42 6.76 -3.46 -1.75
N ALA A 43 6.01 -4.26 -0.98
CA ALA A 43 5.56 -5.58 -1.42
C ALA A 43 4.73 -5.53 -2.71
N THR A 44 3.93 -4.48 -2.90
CA THR A 44 3.19 -4.23 -4.14
C THR A 44 4.13 -3.99 -5.31
N CYS A 45 5.18 -3.18 -5.13
CA CYS A 45 6.19 -2.92 -6.15
C CYS A 45 7.07 -4.14 -6.44
N ILE A 46 7.42 -4.93 -5.42
CA ILE A 46 8.17 -6.19 -5.56
C ILE A 46 7.37 -7.20 -6.38
N ALA A 47 6.06 -7.31 -6.13
CA ALA A 47 5.19 -8.19 -6.92
C ALA A 47 5.20 -7.80 -8.41
N PHE A 48 5.12 -6.50 -8.73
CA PHE A 48 5.30 -6.03 -10.11
C PHE A 48 6.68 -6.33 -10.68
N ALA A 49 7.75 -6.05 -9.92
CA ALA A 49 9.13 -6.28 -10.36
C ALA A 49 9.41 -7.76 -10.66
N ASN A 50 8.80 -8.68 -9.91
CA ASN A 50 8.91 -10.12 -10.11
C ASN A 50 7.95 -10.66 -11.17
N GLY A 51 7.15 -9.81 -11.82
CA GLY A 51 6.16 -10.22 -12.82
C GLY A 51 4.93 -10.93 -12.23
N ASN A 52 4.74 -10.90 -10.91
CA ASN A 52 3.56 -11.45 -10.24
C ASN A 52 2.42 -10.42 -10.26
N ILE A 53 1.89 -10.18 -11.46
CA ILE A 53 0.88 -9.15 -11.72
C ILE A 53 -0.42 -9.42 -10.95
N GLU A 54 -0.84 -10.68 -10.86
CA GLU A 54 -2.06 -11.06 -10.15
C GLU A 54 -1.97 -10.68 -8.66
N LEU A 55 -0.84 -10.97 -8.01
CA LEU A 55 -0.64 -10.62 -6.61
C LEU A 55 -0.61 -9.10 -6.39
N ALA A 56 0.12 -8.36 -7.24
CA ALA A 56 0.15 -6.91 -7.17
C ALA A 56 -1.26 -6.30 -7.32
N GLN A 57 -2.06 -6.81 -8.27
CA GLN A 57 -3.45 -6.38 -8.46
C GLN A 57 -4.34 -6.71 -7.26
N ARG A 58 -4.11 -7.83 -6.57
CA ARG A 58 -4.85 -8.15 -5.33
C ARG A 58 -4.57 -7.14 -4.23
N TYR A 59 -3.32 -6.74 -4.03
CA TYR A 59 -2.95 -5.70 -3.04
C TYR A 59 -3.57 -4.35 -3.40
N LEU A 60 -3.46 -3.92 -4.67
CA LEU A 60 -4.07 -2.67 -5.13
C LEU A 60 -5.60 -2.69 -5.01
N SER A 61 -6.24 -3.81 -5.34
CA SER A 61 -7.69 -3.97 -5.22
C SER A 61 -8.16 -3.89 -3.77
N TYR A 62 -7.39 -4.47 -2.84
CA TYR A 62 -7.66 -4.34 -1.41
C TYR A 62 -7.64 -2.87 -0.98
N MET A 63 -6.62 -2.10 -1.36
CA MET A 63 -6.55 -0.67 -1.03
C MET A 63 -7.71 0.12 -1.65
N GLU A 64 -8.02 -0.10 -2.93
CA GLU A 64 -9.16 0.55 -3.60
C GLU A 64 -10.49 0.26 -2.90
N GLN A 65 -10.71 -0.98 -2.46
CA GLN A 65 -11.90 -1.39 -1.70
C GLN A 65 -11.93 -0.74 -0.31
N LYS A 66 -10.79 -0.72 0.39
CA LYS A 66 -10.67 -0.09 1.71
C LYS A 66 -11.09 1.39 1.64
N LEU A 67 -10.74 2.10 0.57
CA LEU A 67 -11.09 3.51 0.30
C LEU A 67 -12.61 3.78 0.02
N ILE A 68 -13.52 2.81 0.15
CA ILE A 68 -14.97 3.06 -0.03
C ILE A 68 -15.62 3.68 1.21
N ASP A 69 -15.29 3.18 2.39
CA ASP A 69 -15.86 3.61 3.68
C ASP A 69 -14.77 3.58 4.76
N VAL A 70 -13.65 4.21 4.43
CA VAL A 70 -12.42 4.16 5.21
C VAL A 70 -12.51 5.06 6.44
N HIS A 71 -12.01 4.58 7.59
CA HIS A 71 -11.91 5.43 8.77
C HIS A 71 -10.91 6.58 8.50
N PRO A 72 -11.14 7.82 8.99
CA PRO A 72 -10.24 8.94 8.70
C PRO A 72 -8.76 8.66 8.99
N LYS A 73 -8.47 7.94 10.07
CA LYS A 73 -7.10 7.55 10.41
C LYS A 73 -6.49 6.51 9.48
N GLU A 74 -7.28 5.53 9.02
CA GLU A 74 -6.83 4.58 8.01
C GLU A 74 -6.59 5.28 6.66
N PHE A 75 -7.43 6.26 6.32
CA PHE A 75 -7.28 7.06 5.10
C PHE A 75 -5.96 7.84 5.12
N GLU A 76 -5.68 8.55 6.22
CA GLU A 76 -4.39 9.24 6.41
C GLU A 76 -3.23 8.26 6.24
N PHE A 77 -3.36 7.04 6.78
CA PHE A 77 -2.33 6.02 6.67
C PHE A 77 -2.10 5.54 5.23
N ILE A 78 -3.16 5.41 4.44
CA ILE A 78 -3.07 5.05 3.02
C ILE A 78 -2.50 6.22 2.22
N ASP A 79 -3.05 7.43 2.39
CA ASP A 79 -2.72 8.63 1.62
C ASP A 79 -1.30 9.13 1.87
N VAL A 80 -0.78 8.93 3.08
CA VAL A 80 0.60 9.28 3.42
C VAL A 80 1.51 8.08 3.21
N TYR A 81 1.46 7.07 4.08
CA TYR A 81 2.54 6.06 4.14
C TYR A 81 2.48 5.04 3.00
N TYR A 82 1.30 4.59 2.57
CA TYR A 82 1.21 3.66 1.45
C TYR A 82 1.47 4.37 0.11
N VAL A 83 0.83 5.51 -0.11
CA VAL A 83 0.92 6.25 -1.38
C VAL A 83 2.28 6.90 -1.58
N GLU A 84 2.92 7.44 -0.54
CA GLU A 84 4.29 7.96 -0.62
C GLU A 84 5.27 6.89 -1.09
N HIS A 85 5.18 5.69 -0.49
CA HIS A 85 6.08 4.59 -0.79
C HIS A 85 5.72 3.82 -2.07
N LEU A 86 4.49 3.90 -2.56
CA LEU A 86 4.10 3.22 -3.79
C LEU A 86 4.97 3.74 -4.96
N PHE A 87 5.69 2.84 -5.61
CA PHE A 87 6.69 3.15 -6.65
C PHE A 87 7.88 4.02 -6.20
N TRP A 88 8.06 4.25 -4.91
CA TRP A 88 9.25 4.88 -4.38
C TRP A 88 10.48 4.03 -4.70
N GLN A 89 11.47 4.63 -5.36
CA GLN A 89 12.68 3.95 -5.86
C GLN A 89 12.43 2.74 -6.79
N ALA A 90 11.18 2.49 -7.23
CA ALA A 90 10.89 1.42 -8.16
C ALA A 90 11.57 1.66 -9.51
N SER A 91 11.97 0.58 -10.18
CA SER A 91 12.56 0.67 -11.52
C SER A 91 11.56 1.26 -12.52
N ARG A 92 12.07 1.91 -13.56
CA ARG A 92 11.23 2.43 -14.66
C ARG A 92 10.32 1.35 -15.26
N VAL A 93 10.83 0.13 -15.44
CA VAL A 93 10.06 -1.00 -15.97
C VAL A 93 8.92 -1.37 -15.03
N THR A 94 9.18 -1.42 -13.72
CA THR A 94 8.16 -1.69 -12.69
C THR A 94 7.04 -0.64 -12.73
N LYS A 95 7.40 0.64 -12.89
CA LYS A 95 6.42 1.74 -12.99
C LYS A 95 5.61 1.67 -14.28
N GLU A 96 6.25 1.44 -15.43
CA GLU A 96 5.57 1.30 -16.73
C GLU A 96 4.56 0.15 -16.74
N ILE A 97 4.87 -0.96 -16.05
CA ILE A 97 3.96 -2.11 -15.89
C ILE A 97 2.86 -1.80 -14.87
N GLY A 98 3.21 -1.25 -13.72
CA GLY A 98 2.29 -1.10 -12.58
C GLY A 98 1.34 0.08 -12.71
N TRP A 99 1.78 1.22 -13.24
CA TRP A 99 0.98 2.45 -13.32
C TRP A 99 -0.36 2.29 -14.05
N PRO A 100 -0.43 1.61 -15.21
CA PRO A 100 -1.71 1.36 -15.89
C PRO A 100 -2.70 0.54 -15.04
N LEU A 101 -2.19 -0.26 -14.10
CA LEU A 101 -2.97 -1.20 -13.28
C LEU A 101 -3.43 -0.60 -11.94
N ILE A 102 -2.96 0.59 -11.56
CA ILE A 102 -3.45 1.26 -10.35
C ILE A 102 -4.94 1.63 -10.52
N PRO A 103 -5.80 1.21 -9.58
CA PRO A 103 -7.22 1.54 -9.56
C PRO A 103 -7.51 3.05 -9.41
N PRO A 104 -8.71 3.53 -9.80
CA PRO A 104 -8.98 4.96 -9.92
C PRO A 104 -8.83 5.79 -8.64
N LYS A 105 -9.33 5.35 -7.48
CA LYS A 105 -9.21 6.16 -6.25
C LYS A 105 -7.78 6.23 -5.78
N LEU A 106 -7.08 5.09 -5.76
CA LEU A 106 -5.68 5.05 -5.38
C LEU A 106 -4.80 5.87 -6.33
N LYS A 107 -5.11 5.85 -7.64
CA LYS A 107 -4.44 6.70 -8.64
C LYS A 107 -4.68 8.19 -8.37
N ALA A 108 -5.88 8.58 -7.93
CA ALA A 108 -6.17 9.96 -7.55
C ALA A 108 -5.37 10.39 -6.31
N LEU A 109 -5.27 9.54 -5.27
CA LEU A 109 -4.43 9.82 -4.09
C LEU A 109 -2.97 9.99 -4.50
N TYR A 110 -2.45 9.07 -5.32
CA TYR A 110 -1.08 9.15 -5.83
C TYR A 110 -0.79 10.48 -6.54
N LEU A 111 -1.68 10.91 -7.45
CA LEU A 111 -1.51 12.16 -8.17
C LEU A 111 -1.60 13.38 -7.28
N ASN A 112 -2.46 13.35 -6.27
CA ASN A 112 -2.59 14.45 -5.31
C ASN A 112 -1.34 14.57 -4.43
N PHE A 113 -0.75 13.44 -4.02
CA PHE A 113 0.45 13.40 -3.20
C PHE A 113 1.71 13.78 -3.99
N HIS A 114 1.94 13.12 -5.14
CA HIS A 114 3.18 13.25 -5.93
C HIS A 114 3.14 14.35 -6.99
N GLY A 115 1.96 14.84 -7.36
CA GLY A 115 1.77 15.87 -8.40
C GLY A 115 2.01 15.38 -9.84
N THR A 116 2.39 14.12 -10.05
CA THR A 116 2.67 13.53 -11.36
C THR A 116 2.41 12.02 -11.38
N ILE A 117 2.34 11.42 -12.57
CA ILE A 117 2.22 9.98 -12.75
C ILE A 117 3.54 9.26 -12.38
N ALA A 118 3.47 7.97 -12.04
CA ALA A 118 4.67 7.16 -11.86
C ALA A 118 5.34 6.88 -13.22
N THR A 119 6.42 7.61 -13.54
CA THR A 119 7.30 7.38 -14.70
C THR A 119 8.65 6.80 -14.30
#